data_AF-F4BA64-F1
#
_entry.id   AF-F4BA64-F1
#
_cell.length_a   1.000
_cell.length_b   1.000
_cell.length_c   1.000
_cell.angle_alpha   90.00
_cell.angle_beta   90.00
_cell.angle_gamma   90.00
#
_symmetry.space_group_name_H-M   'P 1'
#
loop_
_entity.id
_entity.type
_entity.pdbx_description
1 polymer ?
#
loop_
_entity_poly.entity_id
_entity_poly.type
_entity_poly.pdbx_seq_one_letter_code
_entity_poly.pdbx_strand_id
1 'polypeptide(L)'
;MMGAEGKVVEDPYSLEDEIKNVRKMEDVDLVLITKDLYDPVRERLESVISSQTKPLITVIPSPYSEAEPMDVRKLILRALGFG
;
A
#
# COMPACT_ATOMS: atom_id res chain seq x y z
N MET A 1 -21.41 -0.28 -10.62
CA MET A 1 -20.35 -0.87 -9.78
C MET A 1 -19.05 -0.22 -10.19
N MET A 2 -18.38 0.51 -9.29
CA MET A 2 -16.97 0.86 -9.52
C MET A 2 -16.18 -0.46 -9.47
N GLY A 3 -15.26 -0.68 -10.41
CA GLY A 3 -14.47 -1.92 -10.52
C GLY A 3 -13.43 -2.07 -9.42
N ALA A 4 -13.83 -1.86 -8.16
CA ALA A 4 -13.00 -1.93 -6.97
C ALA A 4 -13.68 -2.79 -5.93
N GLU A 5 -12.93 -3.71 -5.33
CA GLU A 5 -13.35 -4.52 -4.20
C GLU A 5 -12.71 -3.98 -2.92
N GLY A 6 -13.52 -3.83 -1.87
CA GLY A 6 -13.05 -3.40 -0.56
C GLY A 6 -12.92 -4.60 0.37
N LYS A 7 -11.75 -4.75 1.01
CA LYS A 7 -11.51 -5.74 2.05
C LYS A 7 -11.12 -5.05 3.34
N VAL A 8 -11.82 -5.38 4.43
CA VAL A 8 -11.47 -4.91 5.78
C VAL A 8 -10.52 -5.92 6.41
N VAL A 9 -9.38 -5.43 6.86
CA VAL A 9 -8.39 -6.20 7.61
C VAL A 9 -8.26 -5.53 8.98
N GLU A 10 -8.55 -6.26 10.05
CA GLU A 10 -8.49 -5.72 11.42
C GLU A 10 -7.13 -5.92 12.07
N ASP A 11 -6.40 -6.97 11.66
CA ASP A 11 -5.08 -7.30 12.18
C ASP A 11 -3.99 -7.00 11.14
N PRO A 12 -3.14 -5.98 11.35
CA PRO A 12 -2.00 -5.66 10.47
C PRO A 12 -1.08 -6.86 10.20
N TYR A 13 -0.95 -7.80 11.13
CA TYR A 13 -0.07 -8.97 10.95
C TYR A 13 -0.59 -9.98 9.93
N SER A 14 -1.89 -9.94 9.62
CA SER A 14 -2.50 -10.76 8.56
C SER A 14 -2.31 -10.20 7.15
N LEU A 15 -1.84 -8.94 7.03
CA LEU A 15 -1.74 -8.23 5.76
C LEU A 15 -0.80 -8.93 4.76
N GLU A 16 0.26 -9.58 5.23
CA GLU A 16 1.16 -10.33 4.35
C GLU A 16 0.44 -11.49 3.65
N ASP A 17 -0.35 -12.24 4.40
CA ASP A 17 -1.08 -13.39 3.87
C ASP A 17 -2.15 -12.93 2.87
N GLU A 18 -2.77 -11.77 3.12
CA GLU A 18 -3.72 -11.21 2.17
C GLU A 18 -3.09 -10.67 0.91
N ILE A 19 -1.92 -10.05 1.00
CA ILE A 19 -1.13 -9.70 -0.19
C ILE A 19 -0.78 -10.97 -0.97
N LYS A 20 -0.37 -12.06 -0.31
CA LYS A 20 -0.08 -13.34 -0.98
C LYS A 20 -1.32 -13.95 -1.64
N ASN A 21 -2.51 -13.76 -1.08
CA ASN A 21 -3.75 -14.23 -1.68
C ASN A 21 -4.12 -13.42 -2.91
N VAL A 22 -4.07 -12.09 -2.83
CA VAL A 22 -4.34 -11.19 -3.97
C VAL A 22 -3.33 -11.40 -5.09
N ARG A 23 -2.06 -11.71 -4.77
CA ARG A 23 -1.03 -12.07 -5.76
C ARG A 23 -1.36 -13.29 -6.61
N LYS A 24 -2.25 -14.17 -6.17
CA LYS A 24 -2.69 -15.35 -6.95
C LYS A 24 -3.81 -14.99 -7.94
N MET A 25 -4.38 -13.80 -7.83
CA MET A 25 -5.43 -13.30 -8.69
C MET A 25 -4.78 -12.61 -9.90
N GLU A 26 -4.96 -13.16 -11.09
CA GLU A 26 -4.36 -12.63 -12.33
C GLU A 26 -5.10 -11.39 -12.88
N ASP A 27 -6.29 -11.10 -12.35
CA ASP A 27 -7.18 -10.01 -12.75
C ASP A 27 -7.06 -8.76 -11.86
N VAL A 28 -6.14 -8.76 -10.89
CA VAL A 28 -5.86 -7.61 -10.03
C VAL A 28 -4.54 -6.97 -10.43
N ASP A 29 -4.58 -5.72 -10.88
CA ASP A 29 -3.38 -4.94 -11.26
C ASP A 29 -2.98 -3.90 -10.19
N LEU A 30 -3.86 -3.55 -9.25
CA LEU A 30 -3.65 -2.49 -8.25
C LEU A 30 -4.21 -2.90 -6.89
N VAL A 31 -3.41 -2.71 -5.83
CA VAL A 31 -3.81 -2.88 -4.43
C VAL A 31 -3.52 -1.60 -3.67
N LEU A 32 -4.55 -1.02 -3.04
CA LEU A 32 -4.43 0.12 -2.15
C LEU A 32 -4.48 -0.36 -0.70
N ILE A 33 -3.47 -0.02 0.10
CA ILE A 33 -3.39 -0.37 1.52
C ILE A 33 -3.41 0.90 2.34
N THR A 34 -4.21 0.97 3.39
CA THR A 34 -4.19 2.12 4.28
C THR A 34 -2.92 2.13 5.16
N LYS A 35 -2.39 3.31 5.42
CA LYS A 35 -1.12 3.51 6.12
C LYS A 35 -1.09 2.90 7.53
N ASP A 36 -2.21 2.95 8.23
CA ASP A 36 -2.39 2.34 9.56
C ASP A 36 -2.23 0.82 9.56
N LEU A 37 -2.60 0.14 8.48
CA LEU A 37 -2.36 -1.30 8.30
C LEU A 37 -0.94 -1.60 7.83
N TYR A 38 -0.35 -0.72 7.02
CA TYR A 38 0.98 -0.93 6.45
C TYR A 38 2.12 -0.67 7.45
N ASP A 39 2.08 0.46 8.16
CA ASP A 39 3.18 0.94 9.00
C ASP A 39 3.66 -0.08 10.06
N PRO A 40 2.77 -0.81 10.78
CA PRO A 40 3.19 -1.80 11.79
C PRO A 40 3.98 -2.98 11.23
N VAL A 41 3.84 -3.28 9.94
CA VAL A 41 4.43 -4.47 9.27
C VAL A 41 5.31 -4.10 8.07
N ARG A 42 5.68 -2.82 7.96
CA ARG A 42 6.38 -2.24 6.83
C ARG A 42 7.61 -3.04 6.38
N GLU A 43 8.55 -3.31 7.30
CA GLU A 43 9.81 -4.00 6.96
C GLU A 43 9.57 -5.38 6.37
N ARG A 44 8.58 -6.10 6.92
CA ARG A 44 8.18 -7.43 6.47
C ARG A 44 7.54 -7.37 5.08
N LEU A 45 6.73 -6.35 4.82
CA LEU A 45 6.05 -6.17 3.53
C LEU A 45 6.95 -5.64 2.42
N GLU A 46 7.92 -4.77 2.70
CA GLU A 46 8.83 -4.25 1.68
C GLU A 46 9.61 -5.38 0.98
N SER A 47 9.98 -6.44 1.73
CA SER A 47 10.60 -7.64 1.17
C SER A 47 9.68 -8.41 0.21
N VAL A 48 8.39 -8.45 0.53
CA VAL A 48 7.37 -9.14 -0.28
C VAL A 48 7.04 -8.35 -1.54
N ILE A 49 6.89 -7.03 -1.40
CA ILE A 49 6.53 -6.10 -2.49
C ILE A 49 7.69 -5.95 -3.49
N SER A 50 8.92 -5.79 -3.01
CA SER A 50 10.10 -5.58 -3.87
C SER A 50 10.40 -6.76 -4.79
N SER A 51 9.94 -7.95 -4.45
CA SER A 51 10.17 -9.18 -5.22
C SER A 51 9.29 -9.32 -6.46
N GLN A 52 8.34 -8.41 -6.73
CA GLN A 52 7.37 -8.58 -7.81
C GLN A 52 7.02 -7.34 -8.62
N THR A 53 6.55 -7.59 -9.84
CA THR A 53 6.14 -6.61 -10.85
C THR A 53 4.63 -6.34 -10.89
N LYS A 54 3.80 -7.25 -10.38
CA LYS A 54 2.33 -7.13 -10.32
C LYS A 54 1.73 -7.89 -9.13
N PRO A 55 0.60 -7.43 -8.54
CA PRO A 55 -0.04 -6.12 -8.74
C PRO A 55 0.81 -4.97 -8.21
N LEU A 56 0.55 -3.74 -8.67
CA LEU A 56 1.11 -2.53 -8.06
C LEU A 56 0.51 -2.38 -6.66
N ILE A 57 1.35 -2.43 -5.63
CA ILE A 57 0.93 -2.25 -4.23
C ILE A 57 1.33 -0.84 -3.80
N THR A 58 0.36 -0.04 -3.36
CA THR A 58 0.60 1.33 -2.90
C THR A 58 -0.12 1.62 -1.58
N VAL A 59 0.48 2.49 -0.79
CA VAL A 59 0.00 2.86 0.54
C VAL A 59 -0.66 4.22 0.47
N ILE A 60 -1.89 4.31 0.95
CA ILE A 60 -2.70 5.52 1.00
C ILE A 60 -2.95 5.94 2.46
N PRO A 61 -3.14 7.24 2.76
CA PRO A 61 -3.52 7.67 4.10
C PRO A 61 -4.86 7.04 4.52
N SER A 62 -5.00 6.70 5.80
CA SER A 62 -6.31 6.24 6.30
C SER A 62 -7.24 7.45 6.48
N PRO A 63 -8.57 7.29 6.33
CA PRO A 63 -9.52 8.41 6.40
C PRO A 63 -9.46 9.19 7.72
N TYR A 64 -8.98 8.53 8.79
CA TYR A 64 -8.95 9.04 10.15
C TYR A 64 -7.53 9.39 10.64
N SER A 65 -6.47 8.96 9.94
CA SER A 65 -5.14 9.50 10.19
C SER A 65 -5.15 10.95 9.74
N GLU A 66 -4.90 11.88 10.66
CA GLU A 66 -4.76 13.31 10.38
C GLU A 66 -4.14 13.52 9.00
N ALA A 67 -4.92 14.13 8.11
CA ALA A 67 -4.45 14.53 6.81
C ALA A 67 -3.42 15.64 7.02
N GLU A 68 -2.20 15.28 7.45
CA GLU A 68 -1.05 16.11 7.14
C GLU A 68 -1.10 16.32 5.63
N PRO A 69 -1.25 17.57 5.17
CA PRO A 69 -1.31 17.86 3.74
C PRO A 69 -0.11 17.20 3.09
N MET A 70 -0.35 16.32 2.12
CA MET A 70 0.74 15.66 1.41
C MET A 70 1.65 16.75 0.84
N ASP A 71 2.88 16.83 1.34
CA ASP A 71 3.86 17.81 0.87
C ASP A 71 4.36 17.39 -0.52
N VAL A 72 3.55 17.72 -1.54
CA VAL A 72 3.82 17.45 -2.95
C VAL A 72 5.18 18.01 -3.35
N ARG A 73 5.60 19.15 -2.78
CA ARG A 73 6.90 19.77 -3.06
C ARG A 73 8.04 18.88 -2.61
N LYS A 74 7.96 18.34 -1.39
CA LYS A 74 8.97 17.41 -0.85
C LYS A 74 9.05 16.12 -1.67
N LEU A 75 7.92 15.61 -2.13
CA LEU A 75 7.88 14.43 -3.00
C LEU A 75 8.54 14.69 -4.36
N ILE A 76 8.26 15.84 -4.98
CA ILE A 76 8.88 16.26 -6.24
C ILE A 76 10.39 16.43 -6.09
N LEU A 77 10.84 17.11 -5.02
CA LEU A 77 12.28 17.32 -4.78
C LEU A 77 13.01 15.98 -4.60
N ARG A 78 12.45 15.05 -3.82
CA ARG A 78 12.99 13.69 -3.66
C ARG A 78 13.07 12.94 -4.99
N ALA A 79 12.02 13.01 -5.82
CA ALA A 79 12.00 12.37 -7.13
C ALA A 79 13.06 12.94 -8.09
N LEU A 80 13.42 14.22 -7.92
CA LEU A 80 14.46 14.91 -8.69
C LEU A 80 15.88 14.72 -8.11
N GLY A 81 16.04 13.92 -7.05
CA GLY A 81 17.33 13.67 -6.40
C GLY A 81 17.77 14.77 -5.41
N PHE A 82 16.88 15.70 -5.09
CA PHE A 82 17.09 16.69 -4.04
C PHE A 82 16.47 16.16 -2.74
N GLY A 83 17.29 15.48 -1.94
CA GLY A 83 16.94 14.90 -0.64
C GLY A 83 17.52 15.72 0.50
#